data_AF-A0A0Q7XPT4-F1
#
_entry.id   AF-A0A0Q7XPT4-F1
#
_cell.length_a   1.000
_cell.length_b   1.000
_cell.length_c   1.000
_cell.angle_alpha   90.00
_cell.angle_beta   90.00
_cell.angle_gamma   90.00
#
_symmetry.space_group_name_H-M   'P 1'
#
loop_
_entity.id
_entity.type
_entity.pdbx_description
1 polymer ?
#
loop_
_entity_poly.entity_id
_entity_poly.type
_entity_poly.pdbx_seq_one_letter_code
_entity_poly.pdbx_strand_id
1 'polypeptide(L)' 'MGSVDHVRKGLQAFFAETGVDDLMIVSDVYHHDARLRSVELIAEAMKRSIAPALCPLAVEQPLLLA' A
#
# COMPACT_ATOMS: atom_id res chain seq x y z
N MET A 1 -6.53 10.85 -12.32
CA MET A 1 -6.30 9.63 -11.50
C MET A 1 -4.80 9.51 -11.26
N GLY A 2 -4.35 9.29 -10.03
CA GLY A 2 -2.90 9.20 -9.73
C GLY A 2 -2.38 10.05 -8.56
N SER A 3 -3.25 10.81 -7.89
CA SER A 3 -2.93 11.37 -6.58
C SER A 3 -3.27 10.40 -5.46
N VAL A 4 -2.61 10.55 -4.30
CA VAL A 4 -2.87 9.73 -3.11
C VAL A 4 -4.35 9.78 -2.70
N ASP A 5 -4.98 10.97 -2.74
CA ASP A 5 -6.40 11.12 -2.40
C ASP A 5 -7.33 10.36 -3.35
N HIS A 6 -6.99 10.31 -4.63
CA HIS A 6 -7.76 9.56 -5.61
C HIS A 6 -7.68 8.05 -5.33
N VAL A 7 -6.47 7.56 -5.02
CA VAL A 7 -6.25 6.15 -4.65
C VAL A 7 -6.98 5.81 -3.36
N ARG A 8 -6.90 6.66 -2.34
CA ARG A 8 -7.57 6.46 -1.05
C ARG A 8 -9.09 6.33 -1.19
N LYS A 9 -9.72 7.22 -1.97
CA LYS A 9 -11.16 7.16 -2.23
C LYS A 9 -11.56 5.88 -2.95
N GLY A 10 -10.78 5.47 -3.95
CA GLY A 10 -11.01 4.21 -4.67
C GLY A 10 -10.90 3.00 -3.75
N LEU A 11 -9.86 2.94 -2.91
CA LEU A 11 -9.69 1.86 -1.93
C LEU A 11 -10.85 1.80 -0.93
N GLN A 12 -11.30 2.93 -0.39
CA GLN A 12 -12.43 2.96 0.54
C GLN A 12 -13.73 2.46 -0.09
N ALA A 13 -14.01 2.87 -1.33
CA ALA A 13 -15.18 2.37 -2.07
C ALA A 13 -15.08 0.87 -2.32
N PHE A 14 -13.90 0.38 -2.73
CA PHE A 14 -13.66 -1.03 -3.00
C PHE A 14 -13.83 -1.90 -1.73
N PHE A 15 -13.27 -1.49 -0.59
CA PHE A 15 -13.45 -2.22 0.67
C PHE A 15 -14.91 -2.20 1.14
N ALA A 16 -15.62 -1.08 0.98
CA ALA A 16 -17.03 -0.98 1.35
C ALA A 16 -17.93 -1.89 0.50
N GLU A 17 -17.58 -2.07 -0.78
CA GLU A 17 -18.33 -2.92 -1.71
C GLU A 17 -18.05 -4.41 -1.48
N THR A 18 -16.79 -4.78 -1.23
CA THR A 18 -16.35 -6.18 -1.25
C THR A 18 -16.23 -6.81 0.13
N GLY A 19 -15.98 -6.01 1.17
CA GLY A 19 -15.77 -6.49 2.54
C GLY A 19 -14.52 -7.36 2.73
N VAL A 20 -13.53 -7.27 1.83
CA VAL A 20 -12.32 -8.09 1.91
C VAL A 20 -11.35 -7.59 2.99
N ASP A 21 -10.71 -8.54 3.68
CA ASP A 21 -9.69 -8.24 4.70
C ASP A 21 -8.31 -7.96 4.08
N ASP A 22 -8.00 -8.59 2.93
CA ASP A 22 -6.72 -8.50 2.24
C ASP A 22 -6.88 -8.03 0.79
N LEU A 23 -5.89 -7.26 0.33
CA LEU A 23 -5.84 -6.76 -1.04
C LEU A 23 -4.46 -7.02 -1.66
N MET A 24 -4.43 -7.79 -2.74
CA MET A 24 -3.24 -7.98 -3.56
C MET A 24 -3.19 -6.92 -4.67
N ILE A 25 -2.06 -6.19 -4.77
CA ILE A 25 -1.86 -5.13 -5.75
C ILE A 25 -1.04 -5.65 -6.93
N VAL A 26 -1.60 -5.56 -8.14
CA VAL A 26 -0.88 -5.77 -9.39
C VAL A 26 -0.45 -4.42 -9.94
N SER A 27 0.83 -4.28 -10.27
CA SER A 27 1.39 -3.07 -10.88
C SER A 27 2.11 -3.42 -12.17
N ASP A 28 1.38 -3.31 -13.27
CA ASP A 28 1.92 -3.45 -14.62
C ASP A 28 2.33 -2.06 -15.14
N VAL A 29 3.54 -1.65 -14.78
CA VAL A 29 4.12 -0.35 -15.16
C VAL A 29 5.51 -0.58 -15.72
N TYR A 30 5.71 -0.18 -16.98
CA TYR A 30 6.96 -0.43 -17.72
C TYR A 30 8.18 0.25 -17.09
N HIS A 31 8.06 1.53 -16.73
CA HIS A 31 9.15 2.27 -16.11
C HIS A 31 9.26 1.92 -14.63
N HIS A 32 10.42 1.40 -14.22
CA HIS A 32 10.66 0.94 -12.86
C HIS A 32 10.42 2.04 -11.81
N ASP A 33 10.93 3.25 -12.04
CA ASP A 33 10.78 4.36 -11.07
C ASP A 33 9.32 4.77 -10.92
N ALA A 34 8.56 4.77 -12.01
CA ALA A 34 7.12 5.03 -11.99
C ALA A 34 6.35 3.92 -11.26
N ARG A 35 6.78 2.66 -11.44
CA ARG A 35 6.23 1.50 -10.73
C ARG A 35 6.47 1.62 -9.22
N LEU A 36 7.68 1.95 -8.81
CA LEU A 36 8.03 2.16 -7.41
C LEU A 36 7.19 3.30 -6.82
N ARG A 37 7.11 4.44 -7.51
CA ARG A 37 6.30 5.59 -7.08
C ARG A 37 4.82 5.21 -6.95
N SER A 38 4.28 4.41 -7.87
CA SER A 38 2.90 3.93 -7.78
C SER A 38 2.65 3.13 -6.49
N VAL A 39 3.56 2.21 -6.15
CA VAL A 39 3.46 1.40 -4.93
C VAL A 39 3.56 2.28 -3.67
N GLU A 40 4.44 3.28 -3.66
CA GLU A 40 4.54 4.24 -2.56
C GLU A 40 3.25 5.03 -2.33
N LEU A 41 2.61 5.50 -3.40
CA LEU A 41 1.35 6.24 -3.33
C LEU A 41 0.21 5.37 -2.76
N ILE A 42 0.18 4.08 -3.12
CA ILE A 42 -0.79 3.12 -2.59
C ILE A 42 -0.53 2.89 -1.10
N ALA A 43 0.73 2.69 -0.71
CA ALA A 43 1.11 2.54 0.70
C ALA A 43 0.75 3.79 1.52
N GLU A 44 0.99 4.99 0.99
CA GLU A 44 0.60 6.25 1.63
C GLU A 44 -0.93 6.39 1.76
N ALA A 45 -1.69 5.96 0.75
CA ALA A 45 -3.14 5.97 0.80
C ALA A 45 -3.68 5.05 1.91
N MET A 46 -3.01 3.92 2.17
CA MET A 46 -3.37 2.93 3.20
C MET A 46 -2.94 3.30 4.63
N LYS A 47 -1.97 4.20 4.82
CA LYS A 47 -1.32 4.52 6.12
C LYS A 47 -2.22 5.06 7.25
N ARG A 48 -3.56 5.07 7.13
CA ARG A 48 -4.46 5.67 8.15
C ARG A 48 -5.44 4.72 8.84
N SER A 49 -5.31 3.40 8.71
CA SER A 49 -6.14 2.47 9.51
C SER A 49 -5.61 1.03 9.57
N ILE A 50 -4.29 0.82 9.44
CA ILE A 50 -3.69 -0.46 9.86
C ILE A 50 -3.26 -0.25 11.31
N ALA A 51 -4.10 -0.66 12.25
CA ALA A 51 -3.59 -1.03 13.56
C ALA A 51 -2.50 -2.11 13.33
N PRO A 52 -1.37 -2.10 14.05
CA PRO A 52 -0.33 -3.10 13.86
C PRO A 52 -0.81 -4.45 14.41
N ALA A 53 -1.61 -5.14 13.61
CA ALA A 53 -1.98 -6.53 13.75
C ALA A 53 -2.16 -6.98 12.28
N LEU A 54 -1.25 -7.74 11.66
CA LEU A 54 -1.05 -9.17 11.92
C LEU A 54 0.20 -9.73 11.19
N CYS A 55 1.28 -8.95 11.01
CA CYS A 55 2.55 -9.56 10.59
C CYS A 55 3.48 -9.76 11.79
N PRO A 56 3.48 -10.94 12.45
CA PRO A 56 4.48 -11.26 13.48
C PRO A 56 5.90 -11.36 12.90
N LEU A 57 6.04 -11.31 11.58
CA LEU A 57 7.32 -11.16 10.89
C LEU A 57 7.45 -9.71 10.41
N ALA A 58 7.58 -8.81 11.39
CA ALA A 58 8.43 -7.65 11.18
C ALA A 58 9.75 -8.19 10.61
N VAL A 59 9.98 -7.98 9.32
CA VAL A 59 11.29 -8.17 8.70
C VAL A 59 12.25 -7.45 9.62
N GLU A 60 13.09 -8.23 10.28
CA GLU A 60 14.10 -7.75 11.19
C GLU A 60 14.87 -6.67 10.43
N GLN A 61 14.77 -5.45 10.93
CA GLN A 61 15.69 -4.40 10.58
C GLN A 61 16.90 -4.62 11.49
N PRO A 62 18.01 -5.26 11.07
CA PRO A 62 19.27 -4.92 11.67
C PRO A 62 19.61 -3.54 11.09
N LEU A 63 19.35 -2.53 11.91
CA LEU A 63 20.23 -1.37 11.98
C LEU A 63 21.68 -1.88 11.99
N LEU A 64 22.34 -1.92 10.83
CA LEU A 64 23.79 -1.91 10.79
C LEU A 64 24.23 -0.54 10.30
N LEU A 65 24.47 0.29 11.29
CA LEU A 65 25.45 1.36 11.29
C LEU A 65 26.71 0.93 10.53
N ALA A 66 26.93 1.51 9.35
CA ALA A 66 28.24 1.74 8.73
C ALA A 66 28.10 2.86 7.69
#